data_AF-A0A2E9SK15-F1
#
_entry.id   AF-A0A2E9SK15-F1
#
_cell.length_a   1.000
_cell.length_b   1.000
_cell.length_c   1.000
_cell.angle_alpha   90.00
_cell.angle_beta   90.00
_cell.angle_gamma   90.00
#
_symmetry.space_group_name_H-M   'P 1'
#
loop_
_entity.id
_entity.type
_entity.pdbx_description
1 polymer ?
#
loop_
_entity_poly.entity_id
_entity_poly.type
_entity_poly.pdbx_seq_one_letter_code
_entity_poly.pdbx_strand_id
1 'polypeptide(L)'
;MSISIAEKIEKIRVESGLTQPEFADEVGISINTYKAILKRGSSPRFEVVEKIAKRWPKYSLWLLTGNAEPENQQYFPGHSFGDTGKAVYHVVDRVDARFMDRCVVKSEAIDRLIFIQNSEDEYDLGAILLVDNQIMYRISARENDSGIVWVSTGNMSFVSEGGGRLALSAFRRWLVEKNKDLIRSAEYMQLESDQIEGIWRNLHLAGRLLRPVESQCLKQRFEEWVEGGQYS
;
A
#
# COMPACT_ATOMS: atom_id res chain seq x y z
N MET A 1 -26.54 -9.84 2.39
CA MET A 1 -26.41 -11.06 3.22
C MET A 1 -25.36 -10.80 4.28
N SER A 2 -25.64 -11.14 5.54
CA SER A 2 -24.69 -10.95 6.66
C SER A 2 -23.70 -12.11 6.71
N ILE A 3 -22.41 -11.83 6.88
CA ILE A 3 -21.36 -12.85 6.98
C ILE A 3 -21.44 -13.58 8.34
N SER A 4 -21.39 -14.90 8.32
CA SER A 4 -21.43 -15.73 9.53
C SER A 4 -20.11 -15.65 10.31
N ILE A 5 -20.17 -15.92 11.60
CA ILE A 5 -18.99 -15.96 12.46
C ILE A 5 -17.97 -17.03 12.01
N ALA A 6 -18.43 -18.16 11.47
CA ALA A 6 -17.57 -19.20 10.93
C ALA A 6 -16.79 -18.71 9.70
N GLU A 7 -17.46 -18.01 8.79
CA GLU A 7 -16.82 -17.37 7.63
C GLU A 7 -15.84 -16.27 8.06
N LYS A 8 -16.16 -15.52 9.12
CA LYS A 8 -15.22 -14.52 9.67
C LYS A 8 -13.94 -15.16 10.20
N ILE A 9 -14.07 -16.25 10.95
CA ILE A 9 -12.92 -17.01 11.48
C ILE A 9 -12.07 -17.58 10.34
N GLU A 10 -12.70 -18.11 9.29
CA GLU A 10 -11.98 -18.63 8.12
C GLU A 10 -11.21 -17.52 7.39
N LYS A 11 -11.81 -16.34 7.23
CA LYS A 11 -11.13 -15.17 6.67
C LYS A 11 -9.92 -14.75 7.49
N ILE A 12 -10.00 -14.74 8.83
CA ILE A 12 -8.84 -14.44 9.70
C ILE A 12 -7.73 -15.48 9.48
N ARG A 13 -8.08 -16.77 9.38
CA ARG A 13 -7.09 -17.83 9.13
C ARG A 13 -6.36 -17.61 7.80
N VAL A 14 -7.12 -17.42 6.72
CA VAL A 14 -6.56 -17.24 5.37
C VAL A 14 -5.64 -16.03 5.33
N GLU A 15 -6.07 -14.91 5.90
CA GLU A 15 -5.27 -13.68 5.98
C GLU A 15 -3.99 -13.86 6.81
N SER A 16 -4.04 -14.72 7.83
CA SER A 16 -2.86 -15.03 8.66
C SER A 16 -1.87 -15.98 7.97
N GLY A 17 -2.19 -16.48 6.77
CA GLY A 17 -1.34 -17.41 6.02
C GLY A 17 -1.23 -18.81 6.66
N LEU A 18 -2.09 -19.14 7.62
CA LEU A 18 -1.99 -20.38 8.39
C LEU A 18 -2.82 -21.50 7.76
N THR A 19 -2.31 -22.72 7.80
CA THR A 19 -3.10 -23.92 7.54
C THR A 19 -4.13 -24.15 8.66
N GLN A 20 -5.15 -24.98 8.41
CA GLN A 20 -6.17 -25.26 9.42
C GLN A 20 -5.60 -25.86 10.72
N PRO A 21 -4.64 -26.81 10.69
CA PRO A 21 -4.01 -27.33 11.90
C PRO A 21 -3.25 -26.24 12.67
N GLU A 22 -2.41 -25.46 11.99
CA GLU A 22 -1.63 -24.39 12.63
C GLU A 22 -2.54 -23.35 13.30
N PHE A 23 -3.64 -22.96 12.64
CA PHE A 23 -4.60 -22.03 13.23
C PHE A 23 -5.30 -22.60 14.46
N ALA A 24 -5.65 -23.89 14.43
CA ALA A 24 -6.27 -24.54 15.58
C ALA A 24 -5.31 -24.57 16.78
N ASP A 25 -4.03 -24.86 16.52
CA ASP A 25 -2.97 -24.87 17.52
C ASP A 25 -2.73 -23.46 18.10
N GLU A 26 -2.66 -22.43 17.25
CA GLU A 26 -2.49 -21.02 17.65
C GLU A 26 -3.64 -20.48 18.52
N VAL A 27 -4.86 -20.96 18.29
CA VAL A 27 -6.04 -20.63 19.10
C VAL A 27 -6.12 -21.50 20.36
N GLY A 28 -5.42 -22.63 20.41
CA GLY A 28 -5.50 -23.60 21.51
C GLY A 28 -6.80 -24.42 21.48
N ILE A 29 -7.25 -24.84 20.30
CA ILE A 29 -8.41 -25.74 20.12
C ILE A 29 -8.04 -26.94 19.26
N SER A 30 -8.79 -28.04 19.37
CA SER A 30 -8.56 -29.20 18.50
C SER A 30 -8.92 -28.88 17.04
N ILE A 31 -8.18 -29.47 16.09
CA ILE A 31 -8.50 -29.39 14.65
C ILE A 31 -9.91 -29.90 14.32
N ASN A 32 -10.42 -30.87 15.08
CA ASN A 32 -11.78 -31.37 14.92
C ASN A 32 -12.82 -30.33 15.36
N THR A 33 -12.55 -29.60 16.45
CA THR A 33 -13.37 -28.46 16.89
C THR A 33 -13.41 -27.38 15.83
N TYR A 34 -12.24 -27.02 15.27
CA TYR A 34 -12.15 -26.03 14.20
C TYR A 34 -12.95 -26.44 12.96
N LYS A 35 -12.79 -27.67 12.46
CA LYS A 35 -13.57 -28.20 11.32
C LYS A 35 -15.07 -28.24 11.60
N ALA A 36 -15.47 -28.52 12.84
CA ALA A 36 -16.88 -28.54 13.23
C ALA A 36 -17.51 -27.14 13.17
N ILE A 37 -16.77 -26.09 13.56
CA ILE A 37 -17.19 -24.69 13.46
C ILE A 37 -17.47 -24.32 12.00
N LEU A 38 -16.56 -24.68 11.09
CA LEU A 38 -16.72 -24.41 9.66
C LEU A 38 -17.90 -25.18 9.04
N LYS A 39 -18.05 -26.47 9.37
CA LYS A 39 -19.03 -27.36 8.71
C LYS A 39 -20.48 -27.10 9.12
N ARG A 40 -20.72 -26.77 10.39
CA ARG A 40 -22.09 -26.71 10.93
C ARG A 40 -22.75 -25.34 10.80
N GLY A 41 -22.00 -24.29 10.46
CA GLY A 41 -22.48 -22.91 10.56
C GLY A 41 -22.92 -22.52 11.98
N SER A 42 -22.69 -23.40 12.96
CA SER A 42 -23.10 -23.23 14.35
C SER A 42 -22.16 -22.24 15.00
N SER A 43 -22.74 -21.25 15.69
CA SER A 43 -21.96 -20.25 16.42
C SER A 43 -21.00 -20.96 17.39
N PRO A 44 -19.69 -20.72 17.30
CA PRO A 44 -18.72 -21.29 18.23
C PRO A 44 -19.02 -20.82 19.65
N ARG A 45 -18.53 -21.58 20.64
CA ARG A 45 -18.57 -21.11 22.03
C ARG A 45 -17.84 -19.78 22.14
N PHE A 46 -18.37 -18.85 22.93
CA PHE A 46 -17.78 -17.52 23.11
C PHE A 46 -16.28 -17.58 23.49
N GLU A 47 -15.89 -18.56 24.31
CA GLU A 47 -14.49 -18.79 24.69
C GLU A 47 -13.54 -18.95 23.47
N VAL A 48 -14.01 -19.59 22.40
CA VAL A 48 -13.21 -19.74 21.16
C VAL A 48 -13.07 -18.39 20.46
N VAL A 49 -14.16 -17.62 20.38
CA VAL A 49 -14.16 -16.27 19.80
C VAL A 49 -13.22 -15.35 20.58
N GLU A 50 -13.25 -15.43 21.91
CA GLU A 50 -12.37 -14.66 22.79
C GLU A 50 -10.89 -15.03 22.59
N LYS A 51 -10.56 -16.32 22.48
CA LYS A 51 -9.18 -16.78 22.19
C LYS A 51 -8.69 -16.25 20.85
N ILE A 52 -9.54 -16.27 19.82
CA ILE A 52 -9.22 -15.71 18.49
C ILE A 52 -9.01 -14.19 18.59
N ALA A 53 -9.89 -13.47 19.28
CA ALA A 53 -9.75 -12.03 19.49
C ALA A 53 -8.47 -11.67 20.26
N LYS A 54 -8.10 -12.46 21.28
CA LYS A 54 -6.83 -12.28 22.01
C LYS A 54 -5.60 -12.55 21.13
N ARG A 55 -5.67 -13.57 20.26
CA ARG A 55 -4.55 -13.93 19.38
C ARG A 55 -4.36 -12.96 18.22
N TRP A 56 -5.47 -12.42 17.69
CA TRP A 56 -5.47 -11.39 16.64
C TRP A 56 -6.31 -10.17 17.06
N PRO A 57 -5.80 -9.33 18.00
CA PRO A 57 -6.54 -8.19 18.54
C PRO A 57 -7.05 -7.21 17.49
N LYS A 58 -6.29 -7.08 16.40
CA LYS A 58 -6.60 -6.20 15.26
C LYS A 58 -7.88 -6.56 14.50
N TYR A 59 -8.42 -7.77 14.67
CA TYR A 59 -9.67 -8.20 14.02
C TYR A 59 -10.85 -8.30 15.01
N SER A 60 -10.67 -7.93 16.28
CA SER A 60 -11.66 -8.20 17.34
C SER A 60 -13.00 -7.52 17.10
N LEU A 61 -12.99 -6.23 16.77
CA LEU A 61 -14.19 -5.46 16.48
C LEU A 61 -14.94 -6.05 15.29
N TRP A 62 -14.22 -6.41 14.23
CA TRP A 62 -14.81 -6.98 13.02
C TRP A 62 -15.36 -8.39 13.26
N LEU A 63 -14.65 -9.22 14.00
CA LEU A 63 -15.08 -10.56 14.38
C LEU A 63 -16.44 -10.49 15.10
N LEU A 64 -16.58 -9.57 16.06
CA LEU A 64 -17.76 -9.43 16.91
C LEU A 64 -18.91 -8.67 16.24
N THR A 65 -18.63 -7.55 15.59
CA THR A 65 -19.67 -6.61 15.10
C THR A 65 -19.83 -6.64 13.58
N GLY A 66 -18.80 -7.07 12.85
CA GLY A 66 -18.73 -6.95 11.39
C GLY A 66 -18.21 -5.59 10.91
N ASN A 67 -18.00 -4.64 11.82
CA ASN A 67 -17.45 -3.32 11.51
C ASN A 67 -15.94 -3.30 11.71
N ALA A 68 -15.26 -2.39 10.99
CA ALA A 68 -13.86 -2.08 11.20
C ALA A 68 -13.71 -0.60 11.52
N GLU A 69 -12.74 -0.26 12.37
CA GLU A 69 -12.37 1.10 12.74
C GLU A 69 -10.84 1.22 12.60
N PRO A 70 -10.34 1.44 11.38
CA PRO A 70 -8.89 1.50 11.12
C PRO A 70 -8.17 2.55 11.97
N GLU A 71 -8.84 3.66 12.30
CA GLU A 71 -8.37 4.70 13.23
C GLU A 71 -8.04 4.18 14.63
N ASN A 72 -8.72 3.13 15.08
CA ASN A 72 -8.54 2.48 16.38
C ASN A 72 -7.78 1.14 16.25
N GLN A 73 -7.08 0.93 15.13
CA GLN A 73 -6.33 -0.30 14.84
C GLN A 73 -7.21 -1.56 14.80
N GLN A 74 -8.47 -1.41 14.37
CA GLN A 74 -9.42 -2.50 14.18
C GLN A 74 -9.78 -2.66 12.70
N TYR A 75 -9.46 -3.81 12.12
CA TYR A 75 -9.50 -4.07 10.67
C TYR A 75 -10.39 -5.27 10.33
N PHE A 76 -10.67 -5.46 9.04
CA PHE A 76 -11.24 -6.70 8.51
C PHE A 76 -10.13 -7.53 7.81
N PRO A 77 -10.19 -8.87 7.80
CA PRO A 77 -9.25 -9.71 7.05
C PRO A 77 -9.47 -9.58 5.53
N GLY A 78 -8.40 -9.55 4.76
CA GLY A 78 -8.41 -9.15 3.36
C GLY A 78 -8.39 -7.63 3.16
N HIS A 79 -8.20 -6.84 4.22
CA HIS A 79 -7.83 -5.43 4.09
C HIS A 79 -6.42 -5.37 3.50
N SER A 80 -6.35 -5.46 2.18
CA SER A 80 -5.15 -5.07 1.44
C SER A 80 -4.92 -3.60 1.77
N PHE A 81 -3.71 -3.23 2.18
CA PHE A 81 -3.27 -1.83 2.32
C PHE A 81 -3.26 -1.08 0.97
N GLY A 82 -4.00 -1.58 -0.03
CA GLY A 82 -4.14 -1.03 -1.36
C GLY A 82 -5.44 -0.27 -1.61
N ASP A 83 -6.36 -0.18 -0.65
CA ASP A 83 -7.49 0.74 -0.76
C ASP A 83 -7.06 2.09 -0.16
N THR A 84 -6.80 3.05 -1.05
CA THR A 84 -6.13 4.36 -0.87
C THR A 84 -6.84 5.33 0.08
N GLY A 85 -7.59 4.84 1.06
CA GLY A 85 -8.40 5.65 1.96
C GLY A 85 -7.77 5.98 3.32
N LYS A 86 -6.87 5.16 3.90
CA LYS A 86 -6.49 5.31 5.33
C LYS A 86 -5.07 4.83 5.78
N ALA A 87 -4.14 4.49 4.88
CA ALA A 87 -2.78 4.10 5.27
C ALA A 87 -1.87 5.32 5.53
N VAL A 88 -0.97 5.25 6.53
CA VAL A 88 0.14 6.22 6.68
C VAL A 88 1.40 5.57 6.12
N TYR A 89 2.01 6.22 5.14
CA TYR A 89 3.26 5.80 4.53
C TYR A 89 4.43 6.52 5.18
N HIS A 90 5.54 5.80 5.36
CA HIS A 90 6.77 6.34 5.94
C HIS A 90 7.83 6.45 4.86
N VAL A 91 8.42 7.64 4.71
CA VAL A 91 9.48 7.86 3.73
C VAL A 91 10.76 7.22 4.26
N VAL A 92 11.15 6.09 3.65
CA VAL A 92 12.34 5.33 4.02
C VAL A 92 13.58 5.80 3.28
N ASP A 93 13.39 6.37 2.09
CA ASP A 93 14.47 6.92 1.27
C ASP A 93 13.95 8.07 0.40
N ARG A 94 14.86 8.96 0.00
CA ARG A 94 14.62 10.08 -0.89
C ARG A 94 15.64 10.07 -2.00
N VAL A 95 15.18 10.01 -3.23
CA VAL A 95 16.06 9.84 -4.39
C VAL A 95 15.65 10.77 -5.52
N ASP A 96 16.65 11.20 -6.29
CA ASP A 96 16.42 11.92 -7.54
C ASP A 96 16.18 10.91 -8.67
N ALA A 97 15.17 11.18 -9.48
CA ALA A 97 14.80 10.39 -10.66
C ALA A 97 15.97 10.03 -11.59
N ARG A 98 17.00 10.89 -11.68
CA ARG A 98 18.20 10.68 -12.52
C ARG A 98 19.26 9.78 -11.87
N PHE A 99 19.16 9.57 -10.56
CA PHE A 99 20.15 8.86 -9.76
C PHE A 99 19.52 7.71 -8.98
N MET A 100 18.51 7.05 -9.56
CA MET A 100 17.80 5.93 -8.94
C MET A 100 18.71 4.77 -8.51
N ASP A 101 19.87 4.58 -9.14
CA ASP A 101 20.86 3.58 -8.73
C ASP A 101 21.45 3.85 -7.33
N ARG A 102 21.22 5.04 -6.76
CA ARG A 102 21.58 5.38 -5.38
C ARG A 102 20.50 5.04 -4.36
N CYS A 103 19.33 4.56 -4.80
CA CYS A 103 18.25 4.19 -3.91
C CYS A 103 18.69 3.03 -3.01
N VAL A 104 18.45 3.18 -1.71
CA VAL A 104 18.80 2.16 -0.70
C VAL A 104 17.86 0.96 -0.80
N VAL A 105 16.64 1.19 -1.28
CA VAL A 105 15.65 0.13 -1.50
C VAL A 105 15.93 -0.55 -2.82
N LYS A 106 16.08 -1.88 -2.76
CA LYS A 106 16.28 -2.70 -3.97
C LYS A 106 15.01 -2.73 -4.82
N SER A 107 15.19 -2.79 -6.14
CA SER A 107 14.09 -2.82 -7.10
C SER A 107 13.09 -3.96 -6.89
N GLU A 108 13.56 -5.12 -6.42
CA GLU A 108 12.73 -6.30 -6.20
C GLU A 108 11.78 -6.12 -5.00
N ALA A 109 12.05 -5.14 -4.14
CA ALA A 109 11.19 -4.82 -3.01
C ALA A 109 10.10 -3.80 -3.34
N ILE A 110 10.06 -3.28 -4.57
CA ILE A 110 9.07 -2.29 -4.99
C ILE A 110 7.86 -3.00 -5.57
N ASP A 111 6.70 -2.72 -4.98
CA ASP A 111 5.42 -3.32 -5.35
C ASP A 111 4.58 -2.40 -6.25
N ARG A 112 4.56 -1.09 -5.95
CA ARG A 112 3.74 -0.11 -6.68
C ARG A 112 4.47 1.19 -6.97
N LEU A 113 4.03 1.84 -8.03
CA LEU A 113 4.49 3.16 -8.47
C LEU A 113 3.30 4.11 -8.52
N ILE A 114 3.39 5.23 -7.81
CA ILE A 114 2.37 6.29 -7.81
C ILE A 114 3.05 7.61 -8.17
N PHE A 115 2.61 8.25 -9.26
CA PHE A 115 3.00 9.62 -9.57
C PHE A 115 2.17 10.62 -8.76
N ILE A 116 2.83 11.67 -8.27
CA ILE A 116 2.25 12.72 -7.45
C ILE A 116 2.43 14.05 -8.16
N GLN A 117 1.33 14.58 -8.69
CA GLN A 117 1.26 15.91 -9.24
C GLN A 117 0.95 16.92 -8.14
N ASN A 118 1.71 18.02 -8.08
CA ASN A 118 1.24 19.17 -7.32
C ASN A 118 0.02 19.77 -8.01
N SER A 119 -1.10 19.89 -7.30
CA SER A 119 -2.34 20.46 -7.85
C SER A 119 -2.25 21.95 -8.15
N GLU A 120 -1.27 22.65 -7.56
CA GLU A 120 -1.07 24.09 -7.72
C GLU A 120 0.04 24.45 -8.73
N ASP A 121 0.89 23.47 -9.11
CA ASP A 121 1.99 23.66 -10.06
C ASP A 121 2.14 22.45 -10.99
N GLU A 122 1.81 22.63 -12.27
CA GLU A 122 1.92 21.59 -13.31
C GLU A 122 3.36 21.18 -13.66
N TYR A 123 4.35 21.98 -13.25
CA TYR A 123 5.77 21.66 -13.41
C TYR A 123 6.33 20.85 -12.25
N ASP A 124 5.57 20.72 -11.17
CA ASP A 124 6.00 20.02 -9.97
C ASP A 124 5.41 18.61 -9.90
N LEU A 125 6.21 17.65 -10.39
CA LEU A 125 5.87 16.23 -10.38
C LEU A 125 6.89 15.45 -9.54
N GLY A 126 6.38 14.55 -8.71
CA GLY A 126 7.14 13.55 -7.98
C GLY A 126 6.63 12.14 -8.26
N ALA A 127 7.29 11.15 -7.68
CA ALA A 127 6.79 9.78 -7.66
C ALA A 127 7.05 9.11 -6.31
N ILE A 128 6.24 8.10 -6.01
CA ILE A 128 6.30 7.29 -4.80
C ILE A 128 6.45 5.83 -5.24
N LEU A 129 7.46 5.16 -4.71
CA LEU A 129 7.63 3.72 -4.87
C LEU A 129 7.22 3.06 -3.55
N LEU A 130 6.13 2.32 -3.55
CA LEU A 130 5.70 1.57 -2.38
C LEU A 130 6.56 0.32 -2.25
N VAL A 131 7.09 0.11 -1.05
CA VAL A 131 7.93 -1.03 -0.73
C VAL A 131 7.05 -2.13 -0.14
N ASP A 132 7.22 -3.36 -0.63
CA ASP A 132 6.54 -4.53 -0.08
C ASP A 132 6.88 -4.69 1.41
N ASN A 133 5.82 -4.74 2.21
CA ASN A 133 5.89 -4.85 3.67
C ASN A 133 6.64 -6.11 4.11
N GLN A 134 6.59 -7.22 3.38
CA GLN A 134 7.31 -8.45 3.75
C GLN A 134 8.83 -8.26 3.82
N ILE A 135 9.38 -7.31 3.04
CA ILE A 135 10.80 -6.98 3.04
C ILE A 135 11.11 -5.88 4.07
N MET A 136 10.21 -4.91 4.27
CA MET A 136 10.32 -3.85 5.28
C MET A 136 10.37 -4.37 6.72
N TYR A 137 9.66 -5.46 7.02
CA TYR A 137 9.66 -6.11 8.34
C TYR A 137 11.04 -6.54 8.86
N ARG A 138 12.05 -6.65 7.99
CA ARG A 138 13.44 -6.94 8.40
C ARG A 138 14.22 -5.70 8.85
N ILE A 139 13.72 -4.49 8.57
CA ILE A 139 14.44 -3.22 8.76
C ILE A 139 13.80 -2.37 9.87
N SER A 140 12.46 -2.37 10.02
CA SER A 140 11.76 -1.61 11.06
C SER A 140 10.88 -2.49 11.95
N ALA A 141 10.99 -2.31 13.27
CA ALA A 141 10.26 -3.08 14.28
C ALA A 141 8.79 -2.63 14.47
N ARG A 142 8.15 -2.06 13.44
CA ARG A 142 6.76 -1.56 13.51
C ARG A 142 5.88 -2.30 12.50
N GLU A 143 4.99 -3.12 13.05
CA GLU A 143 4.21 -4.15 12.35
C GLU A 143 3.18 -3.66 11.31
N ASN A 144 3.06 -2.37 10.98
CA ASN A 144 2.01 -1.89 10.05
C ASN A 144 2.40 -0.65 9.22
N ASP A 145 3.68 -0.28 9.18
CA ASP A 145 4.16 0.90 8.46
C ASP A 145 4.57 0.51 7.03
N SER A 146 3.86 1.03 6.03
CA SER A 146 4.26 0.84 4.63
C SER A 146 5.36 1.83 4.26
N GLY A 147 6.53 1.30 3.92
CA GLY A 147 7.68 2.08 3.49
C GLY A 147 7.45 2.64 2.09
N ILE A 148 7.82 3.90 1.89
CA ILE A 148 7.85 4.50 0.56
C ILE A 148 9.22 5.11 0.27
N VAL A 149 9.67 4.96 -0.97
CA VAL A 149 10.73 5.79 -1.52
C VAL A 149 10.09 6.99 -2.18
N TRP A 150 10.50 8.19 -1.75
CA TRP A 150 10.07 9.43 -2.35
C TRP A 150 11.04 9.83 -3.46
N VAL A 151 10.57 9.79 -4.71
CA VAL A 151 11.31 10.27 -5.88
C VAL A 151 10.96 11.74 -6.07
N SER A 152 11.93 12.61 -5.80
CA SER A 152 11.77 14.06 -5.57
C SER A 152 10.77 14.79 -6.48
N THR A 153 9.99 15.69 -5.89
CA THR A 153 9.17 16.73 -6.54
C THR A 153 10.05 17.88 -7.05
N GLY A 154 9.67 18.53 -8.15
CA GLY A 154 10.35 19.69 -8.76
C GLY A 154 11.46 19.38 -9.78
N ASN A 155 11.82 18.10 -9.94
CA ASN A 155 12.83 17.65 -10.90
C ASN A 155 12.23 16.92 -12.10
N MET A 156 10.96 16.51 -12.02
CA MET A 156 10.22 15.85 -13.10
C MET A 156 9.06 16.74 -13.52
N SER A 157 8.64 16.65 -14.77
CA SER A 157 7.42 17.31 -15.27
C SER A 157 7.01 16.68 -16.59
N PHE A 158 5.73 16.38 -16.73
CA PHE A 158 5.14 15.92 -17.99
C PHE A 158 4.98 17.05 -19.03
N VAL A 159 5.12 18.31 -18.62
CA VAL A 159 4.88 19.50 -19.45
C VAL A 159 6.20 20.15 -19.87
N SER A 160 7.26 20.05 -19.06
CA SER A 160 8.55 20.65 -19.36
C SER A 160 9.23 20.00 -20.58
N GLU A 161 9.73 20.81 -21.51
CA GLU A 161 10.57 20.31 -22.62
C GLU A 161 12.05 20.13 -22.23
N GLY A 162 12.46 20.58 -21.04
CA GLY A 162 13.85 20.63 -20.60
C GLY A 162 14.21 19.59 -19.53
N GLY A 163 14.75 20.07 -18.41
CA GLY A 163 15.27 19.23 -17.32
C GLY A 163 14.24 18.24 -16.75
N GLY A 164 12.97 18.65 -16.65
CA GLY A 164 11.88 17.81 -16.16
C GLY A 164 11.66 16.55 -17.00
N ARG A 165 11.68 16.70 -18.33
CA ARG A 165 11.56 15.57 -19.27
C ARG A 165 12.77 14.66 -19.26
N LEU A 166 13.98 15.21 -19.12
CA LEU A 166 15.20 14.41 -19.00
C LEU A 166 15.18 13.52 -17.74
N ALA A 167 14.72 14.06 -16.61
CA ALA A 167 14.56 13.29 -15.39
C ALA A 167 13.52 12.17 -15.54
N LEU A 168 12.35 12.47 -16.13
CA LEU A 168 11.33 11.45 -16.41
C LEU A 168 11.83 10.34 -17.34
N SER A 169 12.63 10.70 -18.35
CA SER A 169 13.20 9.73 -19.30
C SER A 169 14.25 8.85 -18.62
N ALA A 170 15.09 9.43 -17.77
CA ALA A 170 16.05 8.67 -16.95
C ALA A 170 15.33 7.71 -15.99
N PHE A 171 14.29 8.20 -15.31
CA PHE A 171 13.50 7.39 -14.39
C PHE A 171 12.80 6.24 -15.10
N ARG A 172 12.18 6.50 -16.26
CA ARG A 172 11.54 5.48 -17.07
C ARG A 172 12.53 4.43 -17.53
N ARG A 173 13.73 4.82 -17.98
CA ARG A 173 14.78 3.88 -18.38
C ARG A 173 15.16 2.95 -17.25
N TRP A 174 15.34 3.50 -16.04
CA TRP A 174 15.60 2.71 -14.85
C TRP A 174 14.45 1.72 -14.54
N LEU A 175 13.19 2.17 -14.62
CA LEU A 175 12.03 1.31 -14.41
C LEU A 175 11.95 0.19 -15.46
N VAL A 176 12.20 0.47 -16.74
CA VAL A 176 12.21 -0.55 -17.81
C VAL A 176 13.26 -1.61 -17.55
N GLU A 177 14.45 -1.19 -17.09
CA GLU A 177 15.55 -2.11 -16.80
C GLU A 177 15.25 -2.99 -15.59
N LYS A 178 14.68 -2.42 -14.52
CA LYS A 178 14.50 -3.12 -13.25
C LYS A 178 13.16 -3.83 -13.12
N ASN A 179 12.07 -3.18 -13.47
CA ASN A 179 10.71 -3.72 -13.37
C ASN A 179 9.72 -2.96 -14.26
N LYS A 180 9.62 -3.38 -15.52
CA LYS A 180 8.73 -2.76 -16.52
C LYS A 180 7.24 -2.84 -16.16
N ASP A 181 6.84 -3.80 -15.34
CA ASP A 181 5.43 -4.02 -15.03
C ASP A 181 4.90 -2.92 -14.11
N LEU A 182 5.76 -2.30 -13.29
CA LEU A 182 5.43 -1.11 -12.49
C LEU A 182 4.96 0.07 -13.34
N ILE A 183 5.46 0.20 -14.57
CA ILE A 183 5.04 1.29 -15.48
C ILE A 183 3.58 1.09 -15.90
N ARG A 184 3.17 -0.16 -16.16
CA ARG A 184 1.83 -0.48 -16.64
C ARG A 184 0.77 -0.37 -15.55
N SER A 185 1.16 -0.64 -14.31
CA SER A 185 0.30 -0.50 -13.12
C SER A 185 0.51 0.84 -12.41
N ALA A 186 1.21 1.81 -13.03
CA ALA A 186 1.47 3.09 -12.41
C ALA A 186 0.16 3.85 -12.18
N GLU A 187 0.02 4.45 -11.00
CA GLU A 187 -1.11 5.30 -10.66
C GLU A 187 -0.74 6.77 -10.76
N TYR A 188 -1.72 7.63 -11.01
CA TYR A 188 -1.52 9.07 -11.11
C TYR A 188 -2.45 9.84 -10.19
N MET A 189 -1.86 10.42 -9.15
CA MET A 189 -2.54 11.11 -8.07
C MET A 189 -2.02 12.56 -7.93
N GLN A 190 -2.74 13.38 -7.18
CA GLN A 190 -2.38 14.76 -6.87
C GLN A 190 -2.40 15.03 -5.35
N LEU A 191 -1.58 16.00 -4.95
CA LEU A 191 -1.52 16.58 -3.61
C LEU A 191 -1.41 18.10 -3.70
N GLU A 192 -1.86 18.78 -2.66
CA GLU A 192 -1.70 20.23 -2.49
C GLU A 192 -0.25 20.56 -2.05
N SER A 193 0.23 21.78 -2.32
CA SER A 193 1.61 22.18 -2.03
C SER A 193 1.97 22.04 -0.54
N ASP A 194 1.05 22.40 0.35
CA ASP A 194 1.21 22.30 1.80
C ASP A 194 1.31 20.84 2.28
N GLN A 195 0.59 19.93 1.64
CA GLN A 195 0.63 18.49 1.89
C GLN A 195 1.99 17.92 1.46
N ILE A 196 2.48 18.30 0.28
CA ILE A 196 3.81 17.92 -0.22
C ILE A 196 4.88 18.42 0.75
N GLU A 197 4.85 19.69 1.14
CA GLU A 197 5.77 20.25 2.12
C GLU A 197 5.69 19.54 3.48
N GLY A 198 4.47 19.17 3.90
CA GLY A 198 4.24 18.37 5.10
C GLY A 198 4.97 17.02 5.06
N ILE A 199 4.97 16.34 3.91
CA ILE A 199 5.70 15.07 3.72
C ILE A 199 7.21 15.32 3.77
N TRP A 200 7.68 16.42 3.16
CA TRP A 200 9.09 16.83 3.20
C TRP A 200 9.59 17.08 4.62
N ARG A 201 8.75 17.65 5.49
CA ARG A 201 9.12 17.95 6.88
C ARG A 201 8.97 16.75 7.79
N ASN A 202 7.90 15.97 7.62
CA ASN A 202 7.50 14.97 8.60
C ASN A 202 7.85 13.54 8.20
N LEU A 203 8.29 13.29 6.95
CA LEU A 203 8.57 11.94 6.44
C LEU A 203 7.37 10.99 6.48
N HIS A 204 6.16 11.54 6.55
CA HIS A 204 4.91 10.77 6.58
C HIS A 204 3.95 11.28 5.51
N LEU A 205 3.33 10.35 4.78
CA LEU A 205 2.24 10.63 3.86
C LEU A 205 0.98 9.91 4.34
N ALA A 206 -0.08 10.65 4.62
CA ALA A 206 -1.38 10.06 4.84
C ALA A 206 -2.03 9.73 3.48
N GLY A 207 -2.22 8.46 3.17
CA GLY A 207 -2.78 7.98 1.91
C GLY A 207 -4.15 8.57 1.57
N ARG A 208 -4.95 8.94 2.59
CA ARG A 208 -6.23 9.65 2.41
C ARG A 208 -6.12 11.01 1.71
N LEU A 209 -4.92 11.59 1.66
CA LEU A 209 -4.65 12.85 0.97
C LEU A 209 -4.48 12.64 -0.53
N LEU A 210 -4.11 11.43 -0.97
CA LEU A 210 -3.96 11.11 -2.39
C LEU A 210 -5.33 11.16 -3.07
N ARG A 211 -5.44 12.05 -4.05
CA ARG A 211 -6.64 12.17 -4.89
C ARG A 211 -6.26 11.90 -6.34
N PRO A 212 -7.15 11.34 -7.17
CA PRO A 212 -6.89 11.26 -8.60
C PRO A 212 -6.63 12.65 -9.19
N VAL A 213 -5.71 12.74 -10.15
CA VAL A 213 -5.49 14.00 -10.88
C VAL A 213 -6.79 14.43 -11.56
N GLU A 214 -7.12 15.72 -11.57
CA GLU A 214 -8.35 16.22 -12.23
C GLU A 214 -8.09 16.64 -13.69
N SER A 215 -6.91 17.19 -13.97
CA SER A 215 -6.54 17.70 -15.30
C SER A 215 -6.48 16.58 -16.36
N GLN A 216 -7.34 16.68 -17.38
CA GLN A 216 -7.35 15.74 -18.52
C GLN A 216 -6.07 15.83 -19.36
N CYS A 217 -5.53 17.05 -19.55
CA CYS A 217 -4.29 17.25 -20.31
C CYS A 217 -3.12 16.50 -19.65
N LEU A 218 -2.97 16.63 -18.33
CA LEU A 218 -1.92 15.94 -17.60
C LEU A 218 -2.10 14.42 -17.60
N LYS A 219 -3.35 13.92 -17.52
CA LYS A 219 -3.64 12.49 -17.66
C LYS A 219 -3.18 11.93 -19.00
N GLN A 220 -3.48 12.64 -20.09
CA GLN A 220 -3.05 12.22 -21.42
C GLN A 220 -1.51 12.16 -21.51
N ARG A 221 -0.79 13.14 -20.94
CA ARG A 221 0.68 13.11 -20.91
C ARG A 221 1.24 11.96 -20.07
N PHE A 222 0.58 11.64 -18.96
CA PHE A 222 0.92 10.47 -18.16
C PHE A 222 0.73 9.16 -18.96
N GLU A 223 -0.39 9.02 -19.68
CA GLU A 223 -0.65 7.87 -20.56
C GLU A 223 0.40 7.76 -21.67
N GLU A 224 0.75 8.87 -22.34
CA GLU A 224 1.84 8.92 -23.32
C GLU A 224 3.18 8.44 -22.73
N TRP A 225 3.47 8.77 -21.47
CA TRP A 225 4.67 8.32 -20.77
C TRP A 225 4.63 6.82 -20.45
N VAL A 226 3.48 6.29 -20.01
CA VAL A 226 3.27 4.86 -19.75
C VAL A 226 3.50 4.04 -21.02
N GLU A 227 2.91 4.47 -22.14
CA GLU A 227 3.08 3.85 -23.46
C GLU A 227 4.50 3.98 -24.02
N GLY A 228 5.30 4.90 -23.44
CA GLY A 228 6.70 5.11 -23.80
C GLY A 228 6.89 5.97 -25.03
N GLY A 229 5.94 6.86 -25.35
CA GLY A 229 5.96 7.71 -26.55
C GLY A 229 7.21 8.59 -26.63
N GLN A 230 7.15 9.81 -26.12
CA GLN A 230 8.24 10.78 -26.21
C GLN A 230 9.39 10.57 -25.20
N TYR A 231 9.33 9.47 -24.44
CA TYR A 231 10.15 9.19 -23.26
C TYR A 231 10.91 7.86 -23.36
N SER A 232 10.96 7.24 -24.56
CA SER A 232 11.68 5.98 -24.83
C SER A 232 13.20 6.15 -24.76
#